data_AF-A0A2N5HYC6-F1
#
_entry.id   AF-A0A2N5HYC6-F1
#
_cell.length_a   1.000
_cell.length_b   1.000
_cell.length_c   1.000
_cell.angle_alpha   90.00
_cell.angle_beta   90.00
_cell.angle_gamma   90.00
#
_symmetry.space_group_name_H-M   'P 1'
#
loop_
_entity.id
_entity.type
_entity.pdbx_description
1 polymer ?
#
loop_
_entity_poly.entity_id
_entity_poly.type
_entity_poly.pdbx_seq_one_letter_code
_entity_poly.pdbx_strand_id
1 'polypeptide(L)' 'MEMYIKMLLEYQKHLSKFEEEIDTLAKIIKEYKIIQSIPGIGEKKAATIISEIGEIERFDHPK' A
#
# COMPACT_ATOMS: atom_id res chain seq x y z
N MET A 1 -16.11 -25.64 15.60
CA MET A 1 -15.19 -25.64 14.45
C MET A 1 -15.67 -24.71 13.35
N GLU A 2 -16.94 -24.76 12.96
CA GLU A 2 -17.54 -23.86 11.95
C GLU A 2 -17.44 -22.36 12.28
N MET A 3 -17.56 -21.97 13.55
CA MET A 3 -17.40 -20.58 13.98
C MET A 3 -16.02 -20.01 13.64
N TYR A 4 -14.96 -20.80 13.85
CA TYR A 4 -13.59 -20.39 13.51
C TYR A 4 -13.38 -20.27 12.00
N ILE A 5 -13.98 -21.16 11.23
CA ILE A 5 -13.96 -21.08 9.75
C ILE A 5 -14.66 -19.81 9.27
N LYS A 6 -15.86 -19.48 9.80
CA LYS A 6 -16.58 -18.25 9.46
C LYS A 6 -15.77 -17.00 9.81
N MET A 7 -15.14 -16.98 10.97
CA MET A 7 -14.30 -15.86 11.40
C MET A 7 -13.08 -15.67 10.48
N LEU A 8 -12.42 -16.75 10.07
CA LEU A 8 -11.31 -16.68 9.11
C LEU A 8 -11.75 -16.14 7.74
N LEU A 9 -12.93 -16.56 7.26
CA LEU A 9 -13.48 -16.07 6.00
C LEU A 9 -13.82 -14.57 6.05
N GLU A 10 -14.35 -14.08 7.17
CA GLU A 10 -14.59 -12.65 7.35
C GLU A 10 -13.29 -11.84 7.42
N TYR A 11 -12.25 -12.36 8.07
CA TYR A 11 -10.94 -11.71 8.05
C TYR A 11 -10.31 -11.66 6.65
N GLN A 12 -10.46 -12.72 5.85
CA GLN A 12 -10.02 -12.70 4.46
C GLN A 12 -10.74 -11.62 3.65
N LYS A 13 -12.05 -11.45 3.81
CA LYS A 13 -12.80 -10.37 3.15
C LYS A 13 -12.31 -8.99 3.58
N HIS A 14 -12.07 -8.78 4.87
CA HIS A 14 -11.56 -7.50 5.36
C HIS A 14 -10.16 -7.20 4.81
N LEU A 15 -9.29 -8.20 4.76
CA LEU A 15 -7.95 -8.05 4.17
C LEU A 15 -8.02 -7.68 2.68
N SER A 16 -8.87 -8.34 1.89
CA SER A 16 -9.04 -7.99 0.48
C SER A 16 -9.56 -6.57 0.29
N LYS A 17 -10.47 -6.11 1.16
CA LYS A 17 -10.95 -4.72 1.12
C LYS A 17 -9.83 -3.73 1.43
N PHE A 18 -8.97 -4.03 2.42
CA PHE A 18 -7.83 -3.18 2.71
C PHE A 18 -6.80 -3.14 1.58
N GLU A 19 -6.57 -4.25 0.88
CA GLU A 19 -5.70 -4.26 -0.31
C GLU A 19 -6.23 -3.30 -1.40
N GLU A 20 -7.53 -3.32 -1.69
CA GLU A 20 -8.15 -2.41 -2.66
C GLU A 20 -8.07 -0.94 -2.22
N GLU A 21 -8.27 -0.66 -0.93
CA GLU A 21 -8.15 0.69 -0.37
C GLU A 21 -6.71 1.21 -0.48
N ILE A 22 -5.71 0.38 -0.15
CA ILE A 22 -4.29 0.72 -0.28
C ILE A 22 -3.93 1.04 -1.73
N ASP A 23 -4.35 0.21 -2.69
CA ASP A 23 -4.08 0.46 -4.12
C ASP A 23 -4.74 1.73 -4.62
N THR A 24 -5.95 2.03 -4.14
CA THR A 24 -6.67 3.25 -4.49
C THR A 24 -5.94 4.48 -3.95
N LEU A 25 -5.54 4.45 -2.68
CA LEU A 25 -4.80 5.55 -2.05
C LEU A 25 -3.43 5.76 -2.69
N ALA A 26 -2.70 4.68 -2.97
CA ALA A 26 -1.38 4.74 -3.60
C ALA A 26 -1.41 5.41 -4.98
N LYS A 27 -2.47 5.18 -5.77
CA LYS A 27 -2.64 5.82 -7.09
C LYS A 27 -2.81 7.34 -7.04
N ILE A 28 -3.19 7.89 -5.89
CA ILE A 28 -3.35 9.33 -5.67
C ILE A 28 -1.99 9.98 -5.35
N ILE A 29 -1.05 9.22 -4.80
CA ILE A 29 0.30 9.68 -4.48
C ILE A 29 1.08 9.84 -5.80
N LYS A 30 1.51 11.07 -6.11
CA LYS A 30 2.21 11.38 -7.37
C LYS A 30 3.50 10.57 -7.50
N GLU A 31 4.20 10.39 -6.39
CA GLU A 31 5.46 9.69 -6.25
C GLU A 31 5.32 8.21 -6.58
N TYR A 32 4.14 7.62 -6.36
CA TYR A 32 3.87 6.22 -6.69
C TYR A 32 4.05 5.93 -8.18
N LYS A 33 3.51 6.79 -9.04
CA LYS A 33 3.68 6.66 -10.49
C LYS A 33 5.13 6.89 -10.93
N ILE A 34 5.84 7.80 -10.24
CA ILE A 34 7.25 8.08 -10.52
C ILE A 34 8.10 6.86 -10.15
N ILE A 35 7.90 6.29 -8.97
CA ILE A 35 8.63 5.10 -8.49
C ILE A 35 8.33 3.87 -9.36
N GLN A 36 7.07 3.67 -9.79
CA GLN A 36 6.72 2.60 -10.73
C GLN A 36 7.34 2.74 -12.13
N SER A 37 7.75 3.94 -12.52
CA SER A 37 8.43 4.12 -13.82
C SER A 37 9.82 3.48 -13.86
N ILE A 38 10.37 3.11 -12.70
CA ILE A 38 11.66 2.43 -12.58
C ILE A 38 11.50 0.96 -13.03
N PRO A 39 12.28 0.50 -14.03
CA PRO A 39 12.21 -0.89 -14.48
C PRO A 39 12.40 -1.90 -13.34
N GLY A 40 11.50 -2.89 -13.24
CA GLY A 40 11.55 -3.92 -12.20
C GLY A 40 10.85 -3.57 -10.88
N ILE A 41 10.22 -2.39 -10.78
CA ILE A 41 9.42 -1.96 -9.63
C ILE A 41 7.93 -1.98 -9.99
N GLY A 42 7.21 -2.96 -9.45
CA GLY A 42 5.75 -3.07 -9.53
C GLY A 42 5.03 -2.44 -8.32
N GLU A 43 3.70 -2.55 -8.30
CA GLU A 43 2.81 -1.96 -7.29
C GLU A 43 3.26 -2.18 -5.84
N LYS A 44 3.49 -3.43 -5.44
CA LYS A 44 3.90 -3.77 -4.07
C LYS A 44 5.23 -3.14 -3.68
N LYS A 45 6.23 -3.21 -4.57
CA LYS A 45 7.56 -2.62 -4.31
C LYS A 45 7.49 -1.10 -4.22
N ALA A 46 6.68 -0.46 -5.07
CA ALA A 46 6.47 0.98 -5.03
C ALA A 46 5.78 1.41 -3.72
N ALA A 47 4.73 0.71 -3.31
CA ALA A 47 4.05 0.96 -2.04
C ALA A 47 4.99 0.80 -0.83
N THR A 48 5.83 -0.24 -0.82
CA THR A 48 6.83 -0.45 0.24
C THR A 48 7.86 0.68 0.28
N ILE A 49 8.38 1.13 -0.86
CA ILE A 49 9.35 2.24 -0.88
C ILE A 49 8.73 3.51 -0.29
N ILE A 50 7.49 3.83 -0.66
CA ILE A 50 6.77 4.98 -0.10
C ILE A 50 6.58 4.82 1.40
N SER A 51 6.20 3.63 1.88
CA SER A 51 6.02 3.40 3.32
C SER A 51 7.31 3.53 4.12
N GLU A 52 8.44 3.11 3.55
CA GLU A 52 9.77 3.18 4.20
C GLU A 52 10.32 4.61 4.21
N ILE A 53 10.12 5.37 3.13
CA ILE A 53 10.51 6.79 3.09
C ILE A 53 9.59 7.62 4.00
N GLY A 54 8.32 7.21 4.15
CA GLY A 54 7.33 7.90 4.95
C GLY A 54 6.89 9.22 4.31
N GLU A 55 6.88 10.31 5.07
CA GLU A 55 6.54 11.64 4.57
C GLU A 55 7.71 12.25 3.79
N ILE A 56 7.82 11.91 2.50
CA ILE A 56 8.91 12.39 1.65
C ILE A 56 8.97 13.93 1.55
N GLU A 57 7.84 14.62 1.77
CA GLU A 57 7.78 16.10 1.85
C GLU A 57 8.61 16.69 3.01
N ARG A 58 8.98 15.89 4.02
CA ARG A 58 9.88 16.34 5.10
C ARG A 58 11.29 16.67 4.60
N PHE A 59 11.69 16.14 3.44
CA PHE A 59 12.98 16.46 2.84
C PHE A 59 13.04 17.88 2.24
N ASP A 60 11.89 18.47 1.87
CA ASP A 60 11.83 19.84 1.33
C ASP A 60 11.97 20.91 2.43
N HIS A 61 11.73 20.55 3.69
CA HIS A 61 11.85 21.43 4.85
C HIS A 61 12.70 20.80 5.95
N PRO A 62 14.02 20.64 5.72
CA PRO A 62 14.92 20.12 6.75
C PRO A 62 14.95 21.09 7.95
N LYS A 63 14.89 20.53 9.16
CA LYS A 63 15.06 21.29 10.42
C LYS A 63 16.46 21.87 10.55
#